data_AF-A0A8H7YZK7-F1
#
_entry.id   AF-A0A8H7YZK7-F1
#
_cell.length_a   1.000
_cell.length_b   1.000
_cell.length_c   1.000
_cell.angle_alpha   90.00
_cell.angle_beta   90.00
_cell.angle_gamma   90.00
#
_symmetry.space_group_name_H-M   'P 1'
#
loop_
_entity.id
_entity.type
_entity.pdbx_description
1 polymer ?
#
loop_
_entity_poly.entity_id
_entity_poly.type
_entity_poly.pdbx_seq_one_letter_code
_entity_poly.pdbx_strand_id
1 'polypeptide(L)'
;MHSGFTALRATYHSNFIGRFRGNIPVSDEVRKEIERILAIWADARRKTTARLEALGEADDGFLFGKFGIVDSFYWPVLWRFRTYNFPLTTAAPEAVSWMKTMWNDPAINLVISDYFRQAEDPETSMPKYENIFKGLADVKYGVFTEDWEFVEPK
;
A
#
# COMPACT_ATOMS: atom_id res chain seq x y z
N MET A 1 16.28 3.72 5.68
CA MET A 1 14.94 4.25 5.97
C MET A 1 14.96 4.95 7.33
N HIS A 2 15.45 6.18 7.36
CA HIS A 2 15.59 6.97 8.59
C HIS A 2 14.39 7.92 8.65
N SER A 3 13.60 7.85 9.72
CA SER A 3 12.41 8.68 10.06
C SER A 3 11.10 8.45 9.28
N GLY A 4 10.06 8.04 10.00
CA GLY A 4 8.66 8.01 9.56
C GLY A 4 7.92 6.70 9.86
N PHE A 5 6.67 6.81 10.33
CA PHE A 5 5.69 5.73 10.48
C PHE A 5 6.11 4.57 11.41
N THR A 6 6.69 4.91 12.57
CA THR A 6 7.29 3.93 13.48
C THR A 6 6.25 2.97 14.04
N ALA A 7 5.06 3.44 14.40
CA ALA A 7 4.02 2.58 14.96
C ALA A 7 3.55 1.56 13.91
N LEU A 8 3.31 2.02 12.69
CA LEU A 8 2.94 1.17 11.56
C LEU A 8 4.04 0.16 11.24
N ARG A 9 5.31 0.56 11.26
CA ARG A 9 6.46 -0.32 11.00
C ARG A 9 6.74 -1.33 12.11
N ALA A 10 6.39 -1.02 13.35
CA ALA A 10 6.64 -1.90 14.48
C ALA A 10 5.71 -3.13 14.48
N THR A 11 4.48 -2.96 13.99
CA THR A 11 3.45 -4.00 14.06
C THR A 11 3.11 -4.60 12.69
N TYR A 12 3.00 -3.77 11.66
CA TYR A 12 2.47 -4.16 10.35
C TYR A 12 3.60 -4.34 9.33
N HIS A 13 4.18 -5.53 9.36
CA HIS A 13 5.27 -5.92 8.48
C HIS A 13 4.82 -5.99 7.02
N SER A 14 5.71 -5.77 6.07
CA SER A 14 5.34 -5.95 4.66
C SER A 14 5.21 -7.44 4.35
N ASN A 15 4.02 -7.88 3.95
CA ASN A 15 3.75 -9.22 3.45
C ASN A 15 2.94 -9.09 2.15
N PHE A 16 3.54 -9.43 1.01
CA PHE A 16 2.99 -9.11 -0.31
C PHE A 16 1.85 -10.05 -0.72
N ILE A 17 1.85 -11.29 -0.27
CA ILE A 17 0.75 -12.23 -0.55
C ILE A 17 -0.30 -12.26 0.56
N GLY A 18 0.08 -11.90 1.79
CA GLY A 18 -0.77 -12.02 2.97
C GLY A 18 -2.02 -11.15 2.89
N ARG A 19 -3.11 -11.68 3.46
CA ARG A 19 -4.42 -11.03 3.51
C ARG A 19 -5.05 -11.17 4.88
N PHE A 20 -5.25 -10.05 5.56
CA PHE A 20 -6.03 -9.98 6.79
C PHE A 20 -7.43 -9.43 6.51
N ARG A 21 -8.43 -10.02 7.17
CA ARG A 21 -9.85 -9.60 7.11
C ARG A 21 -10.45 -9.58 8.51
N GLY A 22 -11.49 -8.79 8.69
CA GLY A 22 -12.23 -8.68 9.95
C GLY A 22 -11.77 -7.49 10.79
N ASN A 23 -11.85 -7.60 12.13
CA ASN A 23 -11.56 -6.49 13.03
C ASN A 23 -10.06 -6.42 13.36
N ILE A 24 -9.28 -5.94 12.39
CA ILE A 24 -7.83 -5.81 12.54
C ILE A 24 -7.56 -4.73 13.60
N PRO A 25 -6.81 -5.04 14.68
CA PRO A 25 -6.53 -4.06 15.71
C PRO A 25 -5.67 -2.94 15.10
N VAL A 26 -6.08 -1.69 15.28
CA VAL A 26 -5.37 -0.48 14.82
C VAL A 26 -5.34 0.50 15.97
N SER A 27 -4.15 0.78 16.52
CA SER A 27 -3.98 1.77 17.59
C SER A 27 -4.19 3.18 17.08
N ASP A 28 -4.39 4.14 17.99
CA ASP A 28 -4.57 5.54 17.64
C ASP A 28 -3.33 6.14 16.97
N GLU A 29 -2.12 5.70 17.35
CA GLU A 29 -0.87 6.11 16.71
C GLU A 29 -0.82 5.63 15.26
N VAL A 30 -1.20 4.38 15.01
CA VAL A 30 -1.23 3.80 13.66
C VAL A 30 -2.30 4.50 12.82
N ARG A 31 -3.46 4.80 13.39
CA ARG A 31 -4.53 5.56 12.72
C ARG A 31 -4.03 6.94 12.27
N LYS A 32 -3.37 7.69 13.17
CA LYS A 32 -2.76 8.99 12.84
C LYS A 32 -1.69 8.88 11.75
N GLU A 33 -0.89 7.82 11.78
CA GLU A 33 0.11 7.57 10.74
C GLU A 33 -0.54 7.24 9.39
N ILE A 34 -1.60 6.43 9.36
CA ILE A 34 -2.39 6.14 8.15
C ILE A 34 -2.96 7.43 7.56
N GLU A 35 -3.62 8.26 8.37
CA GLU A 35 -4.18 9.54 7.95
C GLU A 35 -3.09 10.47 7.37
N ARG A 36 -1.94 10.54 8.05
CA ARG A 36 -0.80 11.32 7.58
C ARG A 36 -0.24 10.81 6.24
N ILE A 37 -0.15 9.49 6.05
CA ILE A 37 0.32 8.89 4.79
C ILE A 37 -0.63 9.28 3.64
N LEU A 38 -1.94 9.12 3.84
CA LEU A 38 -2.95 9.47 2.84
C LEU A 38 -2.90 10.97 2.50
N ALA A 39 -2.73 11.82 3.50
CA ALA A 39 -2.57 13.26 3.30
C ALA A 39 -1.30 13.61 2.50
N ILE A 40 -0.17 12.94 2.76
CA ILE A 40 1.09 13.14 2.03
C ILE A 40 0.92 12.77 0.55
N TRP A 41 0.31 11.62 0.26
CA TRP A 41 0.09 11.20 -1.13
C TRP A 41 -0.83 12.16 -1.88
N ALA A 42 -1.91 12.60 -1.23
CA ALA A 42 -2.84 13.56 -1.82
C ALA A 42 -2.19 14.92 -2.08
N ASP A 43 -1.43 15.45 -1.12
CA ASP A 43 -0.75 16.74 -1.24
C ASP A 43 0.35 16.71 -2.32
N ALA A 44 1.13 15.62 -2.39
CA ALA A 44 2.12 15.42 -3.45
C ALA A 44 1.44 15.44 -4.83
N ARG A 45 0.38 14.65 -5.02
CA ARG A 45 -0.35 14.61 -6.30
C ARG A 45 -0.96 15.95 -6.66
N ARG A 46 -1.63 16.65 -5.73
CA ARG A 46 -2.19 17.99 -6.00
C ARG A 46 -1.14 18.98 -6.48
N LYS A 47 -0.02 19.08 -5.75
CA LYS A 47 1.07 20.01 -6.09
C LYS A 47 1.72 19.67 -7.42
N THR A 48 1.93 18.39 -7.66
CA THR A 48 2.51 17.88 -8.91
C THR A 48 1.60 18.18 -10.10
N THR A 49 0.32 17.80 -10.03
CA THR A 49 -0.63 18.02 -11.14
C THR A 49 -0.75 19.51 -11.47
N ALA A 50 -0.94 20.38 -10.47
CA ALA A 50 -1.00 21.82 -10.69
C ALA A 50 0.28 22.39 -11.33
N ARG A 51 1.46 21.88 -10.93
CA ARG A 51 2.73 22.27 -11.51
C ARG A 51 2.86 21.82 -12.97
N LEU A 52 2.56 20.55 -13.26
CA LEU A 52 2.69 19.99 -14.61
C LEU A 52 1.72 20.66 -15.57
N GLU A 53 0.49 20.94 -15.13
CA GLU A 53 -0.50 21.72 -15.90
C GLU A 53 0.03 23.11 -16.25
N ALA A 54 0.60 23.84 -15.27
CA ALA A 54 1.17 25.16 -15.50
C ALA A 54 2.38 25.15 -16.45
N LEU A 55 3.11 24.03 -16.53
CA LEU A 55 4.26 23.84 -17.41
C LEU A 55 3.88 23.22 -18.76
N GLY A 56 2.64 22.76 -18.95
CA GLY A 56 2.22 22.01 -20.13
C GLY A 56 2.92 20.66 -20.26
N GLU A 57 3.34 20.05 -19.14
CA GLU A 57 4.04 18.77 -19.10
C GLU A 57 3.07 17.61 -18.90
N ALA A 58 3.46 16.41 -19.37
CA ALA A 58 2.68 15.19 -19.18
C ALA A 58 2.66 14.74 -17.71
N ASP A 59 1.52 14.24 -17.25
CA ASP A 59 1.31 13.64 -15.93
C ASP A 59 0.89 12.19 -16.10
N ASP A 60 1.81 11.25 -15.83
CA ASP A 60 1.57 9.80 -15.90
C ASP A 60 0.89 9.27 -14.61
N GLY A 61 0.49 10.15 -13.69
CA GLY A 61 -0.32 9.81 -12.51
C GLY A 61 0.47 9.41 -11.25
N PHE A 62 1.80 9.34 -11.32
CA PHE A 62 2.67 9.01 -10.18
C PHE A 62 2.89 10.19 -9.24
N LEU A 63 3.45 10.00 -8.04
CA LEU A 63 3.51 11.07 -7.02
C LEU A 63 4.10 12.39 -7.53
N PHE A 64 5.09 12.31 -8.44
CA PHE A 64 5.73 13.45 -9.10
C PHE A 64 5.65 13.41 -10.63
N GLY A 65 4.55 12.89 -11.15
CA GLY A 65 4.21 12.90 -12.58
C GLY A 65 4.58 11.60 -13.24
N LYS A 66 5.85 11.21 -13.18
CA LYS A 66 6.35 9.93 -13.69
C LYS A 66 6.79 9.02 -12.55
N PHE A 67 6.80 7.71 -12.78
CA PHE A 67 7.27 6.76 -11.78
C PHE A 67 8.69 7.11 -11.35
N GLY A 68 8.91 7.16 -10.04
CA GLY A 68 10.22 7.50 -9.50
C GLY A 68 10.53 6.88 -8.14
N ILE A 69 11.64 7.34 -7.57
CA ILE A 69 12.15 6.84 -6.29
C ILE A 69 11.14 7.02 -5.14
N VAL A 70 10.29 8.04 -5.20
CA VAL A 70 9.30 8.30 -4.15
C VAL A 70 8.14 7.30 -4.24
N ASP A 71 7.70 6.94 -5.44
CA ASP A 71 6.73 5.85 -5.63
C ASP A 71 7.30 4.51 -5.13
N SER A 72 8.56 4.22 -5.50
CA SER A 72 9.28 3.03 -5.03
C SER A 72 9.40 2.99 -3.49
N PHE A 73 9.66 4.14 -2.85
CA PHE A 73 9.72 4.26 -1.39
C PHE A 73 8.37 3.98 -0.73
N TYR A 74 7.27 4.49 -1.30
CA TYR A 74 5.93 4.30 -0.75
C TYR A 74 5.27 2.98 -1.15
N TRP A 75 5.82 2.24 -2.11
CA TRP A 75 5.25 0.98 -2.56
C TRP A 75 5.09 -0.07 -1.43
N PRO A 76 6.11 -0.34 -0.58
CA PRO A 76 5.92 -1.23 0.58
C PRO A 76 4.91 -0.73 1.61
N VAL A 77 4.63 0.59 1.64
CA VAL A 77 3.57 1.17 2.49
C VAL A 77 2.21 0.90 1.87
N LEU A 78 2.05 1.13 0.57
CA LEU A 78 0.84 0.82 -0.19
C LEU A 78 0.45 -0.66 -0.06
N TRP A 79 1.42 -1.57 -0.10
CA TRP A 79 1.17 -2.99 0.17
C TRP A 79 0.54 -3.25 1.55
N ARG A 80 0.99 -2.56 2.61
CA ARG A 80 0.40 -2.73 3.95
C ARG A 80 -1.07 -2.33 3.99
N PHE A 81 -1.47 -1.28 3.26
CA PHE A 81 -2.88 -0.91 3.13
C PHE A 81 -3.71 -2.06 2.59
N ARG A 82 -3.21 -2.78 1.57
CA ARG A 82 -3.84 -3.98 1.00
C ARG A 82 -3.82 -5.17 1.97
N THR A 83 -2.64 -5.53 2.48
CA THR A 83 -2.42 -6.69 3.36
C THR A 83 -3.27 -6.62 4.63
N TYR A 84 -3.31 -5.45 5.26
CA TYR A 84 -3.98 -5.23 6.54
C TYR A 84 -5.33 -4.52 6.40
N ASN A 85 -5.86 -4.43 5.19
CA ASN A 85 -7.16 -3.83 4.91
C ASN A 85 -7.38 -2.50 5.65
N PHE A 86 -6.36 -1.63 5.62
CA PHE A 86 -6.41 -0.37 6.37
C PHE A 86 -7.50 0.53 5.82
N PRO A 87 -8.19 1.28 6.70
CA PRO A 87 -9.27 2.15 6.28
C PRO A 87 -8.75 3.26 5.37
N LEU A 88 -9.44 3.47 4.25
CA LEU A 88 -9.21 4.60 3.33
C LEU A 88 -10.24 5.73 3.54
N THR A 89 -10.94 5.73 4.68
CA THR A 89 -12.04 6.67 4.97
C THR A 89 -11.63 8.15 4.94
N THR A 90 -10.35 8.45 5.11
CA THR A 90 -9.78 9.80 5.07
C THR A 90 -8.98 10.06 3.79
N ALA A 91 -8.96 9.12 2.84
CA ALA A 91 -8.23 9.25 1.59
C ALA A 91 -8.92 10.29 0.70
N ALA A 92 -8.16 11.30 0.29
CA ALA A 92 -8.63 12.22 -0.74
C ALA A 92 -8.53 11.55 -2.14
N PRO A 93 -9.32 11.99 -3.13
CA PRO A 93 -9.34 11.40 -4.47
C PRO A 93 -7.97 11.30 -5.14
N GLU A 94 -7.07 12.26 -4.89
CA GLU A 94 -5.73 12.29 -5.48
C GLU A 94 -4.83 11.19 -4.92
N ALA A 95 -4.96 10.86 -3.62
CA ALA A 95 -4.27 9.71 -3.04
C ALA A 95 -4.79 8.41 -3.65
N VAL A 96 -6.12 8.26 -3.75
CA VAL A 96 -6.75 7.06 -4.35
C VAL A 96 -6.36 6.92 -5.82
N SER A 97 -6.30 8.02 -6.58
CA SER A 97 -5.84 8.02 -7.96
C SER A 97 -4.41 7.50 -8.09
N TRP A 98 -3.49 7.95 -7.24
CA TRP A 98 -2.12 7.43 -7.24
C TRP A 98 -2.07 5.94 -6.88
N MET A 99 -2.86 5.50 -5.88
CA MET A 99 -2.96 4.08 -5.54
C MET A 99 -3.44 3.26 -6.75
N LYS A 100 -4.43 3.75 -7.49
CA LYS A 100 -4.90 3.12 -8.73
C LYS A 100 -3.78 3.07 -9.78
N THR A 101 -3.05 4.15 -10.00
CA THR A 101 -1.90 4.17 -10.93
C THR A 101 -0.89 3.10 -10.56
N MET A 102 -0.49 3.01 -9.28
CA MET A 102 0.47 2.00 -8.81
C MET A 102 -0.02 0.56 -9.01
N TRP A 103 -1.29 0.27 -8.72
CA TRP A 103 -1.83 -1.09 -8.84
C TRP A 103 -2.15 -1.51 -10.29
N ASN A 104 -2.23 -0.56 -11.22
CA ASN A 104 -2.55 -0.84 -12.63
C ASN A 104 -1.36 -0.66 -13.57
N ASP A 105 -0.19 -0.26 -13.05
CA ASP A 105 1.00 -0.10 -13.87
C ASP A 105 1.54 -1.47 -14.35
N PRO A 106 1.76 -1.68 -15.66
CA PRO A 106 2.21 -2.95 -16.20
C PRO A 106 3.57 -3.41 -15.65
N ALA A 107 4.51 -2.49 -15.45
CA ALA A 107 5.84 -2.84 -14.93
C ALA A 107 5.75 -3.26 -13.45
N ILE A 108 4.92 -2.57 -12.66
CA ILE A 108 4.65 -2.97 -11.27
C ILE A 108 3.96 -4.34 -11.22
N ASN A 109 3.01 -4.60 -12.11
CA ASN A 109 2.31 -5.88 -12.20
C ASN A 109 3.26 -7.05 -12.52
N LEU A 110 4.30 -6.84 -13.33
CA LEU A 110 5.34 -7.85 -13.55
C LEU A 110 6.08 -8.19 -12.24
N VAL A 111 6.45 -7.19 -11.45
CA VAL A 111 7.11 -7.42 -10.15
C VAL A 111 6.16 -8.06 -9.13
N ILE A 112 4.87 -7.72 -9.18
CA ILE A 112 3.83 -8.38 -8.36
C ILE A 112 3.77 -9.88 -8.68
N SER A 113 3.75 -10.24 -9.96
CA SER A 113 3.75 -11.65 -10.42
C SER A 113 4.95 -12.43 -9.87
N ASP A 114 6.13 -11.80 -9.84
CA ASP A 114 7.34 -12.41 -9.27
C ASP A 114 7.20 -12.72 -7.77
N TYR A 115 6.49 -11.88 -6.99
CA TYR A 115 6.22 -12.19 -5.57
C TYR A 115 5.26 -13.37 -5.40
N PHE A 116 4.27 -13.52 -6.27
CA PHE A 116 3.39 -14.69 -6.25
C PHE A 116 4.16 -15.96 -6.59
N ARG A 117 5.01 -15.93 -7.63
CA ARG A 117 5.88 -17.06 -7.98
C ARG A 117 6.86 -17.39 -6.87
N GLN A 118 7.45 -16.38 -6.22
CA GLN A 118 8.33 -16.58 -5.08
C GLN A 118 7.63 -17.34 -3.96
N ALA A 119 6.36 -17.01 -3.68
CA ALA A 119 5.57 -17.65 -2.64
C ALA A 119 5.25 -19.13 -2.87
N GLU A 120 5.40 -19.64 -4.10
CA GLU A 120 5.26 -21.06 -4.42
C GLU A 120 6.42 -21.90 -3.87
N ASP A 121 7.58 -21.28 -3.64
CA ASP A 121 8.74 -21.93 -3.04
C ASP A 121 8.64 -21.92 -1.51
N PRO A 122 8.48 -23.08 -0.85
CA PRO A 122 8.36 -23.17 0.61
C PRO A 122 9.56 -22.61 1.37
N GLU A 123 10.76 -22.60 0.77
CA GLU A 123 11.99 -22.09 1.40
C GLU A 123 11.98 -20.57 1.56
N THR A 124 11.12 -19.87 0.82
CA THR A 124 10.93 -18.42 0.93
C THR A 124 9.95 -18.03 2.04
N SER A 125 9.26 -19.01 2.63
CA SER A 125 8.28 -18.79 3.70
C SER A 125 8.95 -18.30 4.98
N MET A 126 8.34 -17.30 5.62
CA MET A 126 8.81 -16.76 6.90
C MET A 126 7.72 -16.88 7.97
N PRO A 127 7.56 -18.03 8.65
CA PRO A 127 6.45 -18.29 9.59
C PRO A 127 6.26 -17.25 10.69
N LYS A 128 7.33 -16.56 11.09
CA LYS A 128 7.29 -15.46 12.07
C LYS A 128 6.41 -14.27 11.62
N TYR A 129 6.36 -13.99 10.31
CA TYR A 129 5.62 -12.85 9.74
C TYR A 129 4.27 -13.28 9.15
N GLU A 130 3.94 -14.56 9.23
CA GLU A 130 2.67 -15.14 8.82
C GLU A 130 1.66 -15.08 9.97
N ASN A 131 0.41 -14.71 9.68
CA ASN A 131 -0.69 -14.70 10.65
C ASN A 131 -0.35 -14.00 12.00
N ILE A 132 0.22 -12.79 11.95
CA ILE A 132 0.69 -12.06 13.15
C ILE A 132 -0.40 -11.76 14.20
N PHE A 133 -1.68 -11.91 13.84
CA PHE A 133 -2.84 -11.74 14.73
C PHE A 133 -3.46 -13.07 15.18
N LYS A 134 -2.72 -14.18 15.06
CA LYS A 134 -3.17 -15.51 15.49
C LYS A 134 -3.72 -15.46 16.92
N GLY A 135 -4.95 -15.93 17.11
CA GLY A 135 -5.63 -15.96 18.40
C GLY A 135 -6.73 -14.90 18.56
N LEU A 136 -6.76 -13.88 17.70
CA LEU A 136 -7.91 -12.96 17.62
C LEU A 136 -9.03 -13.61 16.79
N ALA A 137 -10.14 -13.98 17.44
CA ALA A 137 -11.23 -14.72 16.82
C ALA A 137 -11.85 -13.99 15.59
N ASP A 138 -11.85 -12.66 15.61
CA ASP A 138 -12.44 -11.82 14.58
C ASP A 138 -11.46 -11.43 13.45
N VAL A 139 -10.21 -11.91 13.49
CA VAL A 139 -9.20 -11.65 12.46
C VAL A 139 -8.92 -12.93 11.69
N LYS A 140 -9.21 -12.91 10.39
CA LYS A 140 -8.93 -14.03 9.49
C LYS A 140 -7.66 -13.74 8.69
N TYR A 141 -6.76 -14.69 8.67
CA TYR A 141 -5.58 -14.68 7.80
C TYR A 141 -5.81 -15.60 6.59
N GLY A 142 -5.30 -15.17 5.45
CA GLY A 142 -5.21 -15.94 4.22
C GLY A 142 -4.21 -15.29 3.28
N VAL A 143 -4.27 -15.67 2.02
CA VAL A 143 -3.46 -15.04 0.96
C VAL A 143 -4.36 -14.43 -0.10
N PHE A 144 -3.87 -13.38 -0.75
CA PHE A 144 -4.43 -12.93 -2.02
C PHE A 144 -4.04 -13.91 -3.12
N THR A 145 -4.79 -13.85 -4.20
CA THR A 145 -4.50 -14.48 -5.49
C THR A 145 -4.01 -13.42 -6.46
N GLU A 146 -3.34 -13.84 -7.54
CA GLU A 146 -2.74 -12.94 -8.53
C GLU A 146 -3.79 -12.11 -9.29
N ASP A 147 -5.03 -12.61 -9.40
CA ASP A 147 -6.19 -11.93 -9.99
C ASP A 147 -6.83 -10.86 -9.09
N TRP A 148 -6.20 -10.52 -7.96
CA TRP A 148 -6.71 -9.45 -7.10
C TRP A 148 -6.58 -8.09 -7.78
N GLU A 149 -7.69 -7.34 -7.77
CA GLU A 149 -7.74 -5.96 -8.25
C GLU A 149 -8.01 -4.98 -7.11
N PHE A 150 -7.43 -3.78 -7.22
CA PHE A 150 -7.74 -2.69 -6.31
C PHE A 150 -9.13 -2.12 -6.61
N VAL A 151 -10.06 -2.36 -5.70
CA VAL A 151 -11.40 -1.77 -5.74
C VAL A 151 -11.44 -0.58 -4.79
N GLU A 152 -11.81 0.59 -5.31
CA GLU A 152 -12.03 1.77 -4.49
C GLU A 152 -13.12 1.50 -3.45
N PRO A 153 -12.88 1.75 -2.16
CA PRO A 153 -13.94 1.64 -1.17
C PRO A 153 -15.03 2.67 -1.49
N LYS A 154 -16.27 2.17 -1.58
CA LYS A 154 -17.47 2.98 -1.79
C LYS A 154 -17.76 3.89 -0.60
#